data_AF-A0A372JDG3-F1
#
_entry.id   AF-A0A372JDG3-F1
#
_cell.length_a   1.000
_cell.length_b   1.000
_cell.length_c   1.000
_cell.angle_alpha   90.00
_cell.angle_beta   90.00
_cell.angle_gamma   90.00
#
_symmetry.space_group_name_H-M   'P 1'
#
loop_
_entity.id
_entity.type
_entity.pdbx_description
1 polymer ?
#
loop_
_entity_poly.entity_id
_entity_poly.type
_entity_poly.pdbx_seq_one_letter_code
_entity_poly.pdbx_strand_id
1 'polypeptide(L)'
;MKLWKTAAAAVPLAALTVLVPVQADASTTAASSAPRCHYNVVHVKRGHYLAVRRHPRLHSKRVNRLHYNARHVLGGCKKVQEPHSKRHWVHVHPKKGKQAVNNRSGYSLSHYLHKVR
;
A
#
# COMPACT_ATOMS: atom_id res chain seq x y z
N MET A 1 55.91 16.24 32.48
CA MET A 1 56.64 15.28 31.63
C MET A 1 57.03 15.97 30.33
N LYS A 2 58.09 15.53 29.63
CA LYS A 2 58.62 16.23 28.43
C LYS A 2 57.99 15.72 27.13
N LEU A 3 57.81 16.62 26.16
CA LEU A 3 57.56 16.32 24.75
C LEU A 3 58.86 15.87 24.06
N TRP A 4 58.77 15.27 22.86
CA TRP A 4 59.51 15.65 21.62
C TRP A 4 59.26 14.64 20.45
N LYS A 5 58.92 15.18 19.27
CA LYS A 5 59.46 14.94 17.89
C LYS A 5 59.82 13.50 17.44
N THR A 6 59.26 12.93 16.35
CA THR A 6 59.44 13.19 14.89
C THR A 6 60.91 13.07 14.40
N ALA A 7 61.29 12.45 13.26
CA ALA A 7 60.57 11.81 12.12
C ALA A 7 61.39 10.55 11.66
N ALA A 8 61.37 9.94 10.46
CA ALA A 8 60.76 10.17 9.13
C ALA A 8 60.62 8.77 8.40
N ALA A 9 59.68 8.50 7.48
CA ALA A 9 59.54 8.89 6.06
C ALA A 9 60.56 8.28 5.06
N ALA A 10 60.13 7.33 4.20
CA ALA A 10 60.87 6.88 3.01
C ALA A 10 59.99 6.21 1.90
N VAL A 11 59.37 7.05 1.03
CA VAL A 11 59.31 6.97 -0.46
C VAL A 11 58.72 5.70 -1.19
N PRO A 12 58.54 5.64 -2.55
CA PRO A 12 57.21 5.27 -3.11
C PRO A 12 57.22 4.23 -4.26
N LEU A 13 56.05 3.95 -4.86
CA LEU A 13 55.77 4.16 -6.30
C LEU A 13 54.30 3.85 -6.65
N ALA A 14 53.87 4.18 -7.87
CA ALA A 14 52.45 4.25 -8.26
C ALA A 14 52.02 3.22 -9.33
N ALA A 15 50.78 2.77 -9.21
CA ALA A 15 49.94 2.24 -10.31
C ALA A 15 48.53 2.84 -10.11
N LEU A 16 48.07 3.76 -10.95
CA LEU A 16 47.45 3.53 -12.28
C LEU A 16 46.03 2.95 -12.20
N THR A 17 45.04 3.83 -12.43
CA THR A 17 43.67 3.54 -12.91
C THR A 17 42.76 2.74 -11.96
N VAL A 18 41.42 2.78 -12.04
CA VAL A 18 40.49 3.36 -13.03
C VAL A 18 39.42 4.21 -12.30
N LEU A 19 38.88 5.26 -12.92
CA LEU A 19 37.58 5.81 -12.49
C LEU A 19 36.48 4.79 -12.80
N VAL A 20 36.16 3.92 -11.84
CA VAL A 20 34.91 3.17 -11.86
C VAL A 20 33.84 4.06 -11.23
N PRO A 21 32.87 4.61 -11.99
CA PRO A 21 31.68 5.14 -11.36
C PRO A 21 31.00 3.97 -10.67
N VAL A 22 30.95 3.98 -9.33
CA VAL A 22 30.13 3.01 -8.61
C VAL A 22 28.72 3.19 -9.12
N GLN A 23 28.22 2.19 -9.86
CA GLN A 23 26.84 2.21 -10.32
C GLN A 23 25.99 2.25 -9.06
N ALA A 24 25.35 3.40 -8.82
CA ALA A 24 24.24 3.44 -7.90
C ALA A 24 23.26 2.40 -8.42
N ASP A 25 23.12 1.29 -7.68
CA ASP A 25 22.16 0.25 -8.02
C ASP A 25 20.79 0.87 -7.81
N ALA A 26 20.31 1.51 -8.87
CA ALA A 26 18.97 2.00 -9.03
C ALA A 26 18.07 0.78 -9.24
N SER A 27 18.01 -0.05 -8.20
CA SER A 27 16.99 -1.03 -7.85
C SER A 27 15.65 -0.32 -7.81
N THR A 28 15.24 0.06 -9.01
CA THR A 28 13.99 0.69 -9.38
C THR A 28 12.98 -0.37 -9.07
N THR A 29 12.50 -0.33 -7.82
CA THR A 29 11.47 -1.21 -7.30
C THR A 29 10.20 -0.81 -8.02
N ALA A 30 10.08 -1.31 -9.26
CA ALA A 30 8.98 -1.05 -10.16
C ALA A 30 7.73 -1.47 -9.40
N ALA A 31 6.96 -0.47 -8.95
CA ALA A 31 5.95 -0.65 -7.93
C ALA A 31 4.82 -1.50 -8.49
N SER A 32 4.98 -2.83 -8.39
CA SER A 32 4.15 -3.83 -9.04
C SER A 32 2.70 -3.56 -8.67
N SER A 33 1.96 -3.02 -9.64
CA SER A 33 0.69 -2.36 -9.36
C SER A 33 -0.37 -3.43 -9.14
N ALA A 34 -0.41 -3.91 -7.89
CA ALA A 34 -1.14 -5.11 -7.49
C ALA A 34 -2.55 -5.11 -8.11
N PRO A 35 -2.91 -6.20 -8.81
CA PRO A 35 -3.94 -6.16 -9.85
C PRO A 35 -5.23 -5.54 -9.32
N ARG A 36 -5.65 -4.46 -9.99
CA ARG A 36 -6.77 -3.62 -9.61
C ARG A 36 -8.04 -4.15 -10.25
N CYS A 37 -9.09 -4.23 -9.44
CA CYS A 37 -10.42 -4.67 -9.81
C CYS A 37 -11.42 -3.55 -9.50
N HIS A 38 -12.47 -3.46 -10.31
CA HIS A 38 -13.60 -2.56 -10.05
C HIS A 38 -14.73 -3.31 -9.33
N TYR A 39 -15.40 -2.64 -8.42
CA TYR A 39 -16.49 -3.20 -7.63
C TYR A 39 -17.70 -2.26 -7.59
N ASN A 40 -18.89 -2.85 -7.65
CA ASN A 40 -20.15 -2.18 -7.35
C ASN A 40 -20.63 -2.63 -5.96
N VAL A 41 -21.09 -1.68 -5.15
CA VAL A 41 -21.73 -1.99 -3.86
C VAL A 41 -23.09 -2.63 -4.13
N VAL A 42 -23.35 -3.76 -3.45
CA VAL A 42 -24.56 -4.58 -3.59
C VAL A 42 -25.08 -5.00 -2.22
N HIS A 43 -26.36 -5.38 -2.14
CA HIS A 43 -27.07 -5.81 -0.92
C HIS A 43 -27.09 -4.77 0.23
N VAL A 44 -26.78 -3.49 -0.05
CA VAL A 44 -26.96 -2.37 0.89
C VAL A 44 -28.24 -1.62 0.54
N LYS A 45 -29.14 -1.45 1.50
CA LYS A 45 -30.41 -0.71 1.32
C LYS A 45 -30.17 0.80 1.20
N ARG A 46 -31.06 1.51 0.49
CA ARG A 46 -31.07 3.00 0.43
C ARG A 46 -31.09 3.59 1.84
N GLY A 47 -30.31 4.65 2.06
CA GLY A 47 -30.09 5.26 3.39
C GLY A 47 -28.96 4.63 4.21
N HIS A 48 -28.55 3.38 3.91
CA HIS A 48 -27.44 2.72 4.58
C HIS A 48 -26.10 2.89 3.81
N TYR A 49 -25.02 2.38 4.37
CA TYR A 49 -23.67 2.48 3.82
C TYR A 49 -22.85 1.21 4.10
N LEU A 50 -21.89 0.88 3.22
CA LEU A 50 -20.89 -0.17 3.49
C LEU A 50 -19.71 0.45 4.23
N ALA A 51 -19.34 -0.10 5.40
CA ALA A 51 -18.22 0.40 6.19
C ALA A 51 -16.87 -0.05 5.61
N VAL A 52 -15.96 0.92 5.44
CA VAL A 52 -14.53 0.68 5.17
C VAL A 52 -13.78 0.77 6.50
N ARG A 53 -12.87 -0.18 6.78
CA ARG A 53 -12.16 -0.32 8.06
C ARG A 53 -10.65 -0.37 7.90
N ARG A 54 -9.89 -0.06 8.95
CA ARG A 54 -8.41 -0.07 8.90
C ARG A 54 -7.82 -1.46 8.63
N HIS A 55 -8.46 -2.51 9.12
CA HIS A 55 -8.03 -3.91 9.00
C HIS A 55 -9.22 -4.81 8.58
N PRO A 56 -8.97 -5.99 7.99
CA PRO A 56 -10.01 -6.94 7.58
C PRO A 56 -10.60 -7.69 8.79
N ARG A 57 -11.23 -6.95 9.71
CA ARG A 57 -11.90 -7.48 10.92
C ARG A 57 -13.17 -6.71 11.26
N LEU A 58 -14.23 -7.39 11.73
CA LEU A 58 -15.52 -6.74 12.06
C LEU A 58 -15.42 -5.67 13.15
N HIS A 59 -14.48 -5.80 14.09
CA HIS A 59 -14.31 -4.87 15.21
C HIS A 59 -13.26 -3.77 14.90
N SER A 60 -12.65 -3.79 13.70
CA SER A 60 -11.67 -2.77 13.30
C SER A 60 -12.29 -1.38 13.11
N LYS A 61 -11.55 -0.34 13.52
CA LYS A 61 -11.96 1.08 13.41
C LYS A 61 -12.40 1.41 11.98
N ARG A 62 -13.61 1.97 11.86
CA ARG A 62 -14.17 2.46 10.59
C ARG A 62 -13.38 3.71 10.16
N VAL A 63 -13.00 3.79 8.90
CA VAL A 63 -12.21 4.91 8.32
C VAL A 63 -12.96 5.67 7.23
N ASN A 64 -13.90 5.01 6.56
CA ASN A 64 -14.72 5.58 5.49
C ASN A 64 -16.07 4.83 5.38
N ARG A 65 -17.00 5.39 4.60
CA ARG A 65 -18.34 4.86 4.33
C ARG A 65 -18.60 4.92 2.83
N LEU A 66 -18.79 3.77 2.18
CA LEU A 66 -19.23 3.71 0.78
C LEU A 66 -20.75 3.88 0.71
N HIS A 67 -21.24 4.61 -0.29
CA HIS A 67 -22.68 4.76 -0.52
C HIS A 67 -23.30 3.45 -1.01
N TYR A 68 -24.57 3.21 -0.67
CA TYR A 68 -25.31 1.99 -1.02
C TYR A 68 -25.34 1.66 -2.53
N ASN A 69 -25.22 2.69 -3.37
CA ASN A 69 -25.22 2.62 -4.83
C ASN A 69 -23.85 2.94 -5.46
N ALA A 70 -22.76 2.90 -4.69
CA ALA A 70 -21.43 3.23 -5.19
C ALA A 70 -20.97 2.24 -6.29
N ARG A 71 -20.64 2.77 -7.48
CA ARG A 71 -20.18 1.99 -8.65
C ARG A 71 -18.72 2.25 -8.99
N HIS A 72 -18.08 1.26 -9.60
CA HIS A 72 -16.68 1.27 -10.03
C HIS A 72 -15.69 1.67 -8.92
N VAL A 73 -15.97 1.23 -7.69
CA VAL A 73 -15.07 1.38 -6.55
C VAL A 73 -13.82 0.56 -6.84
N LEU A 74 -12.67 1.22 -6.89
CA LEU A 74 -11.39 0.57 -7.14
C LEU A 74 -11.01 -0.30 -5.93
N GLY A 75 -10.42 -1.48 -6.14
CA GLY A 75 -9.96 -2.36 -5.08
C GLY A 75 -8.95 -3.41 -5.55
N GLY A 76 -8.33 -4.12 -4.61
CA GLY A 76 -7.43 -5.23 -4.92
C GLY A 76 -8.19 -6.49 -5.35
N CYS A 77 -7.76 -7.16 -6.41
CA CYS A 77 -8.45 -8.35 -6.92
C CYS A 77 -8.40 -9.57 -5.99
N LYS A 78 -7.41 -9.66 -5.07
CA LYS A 78 -7.30 -10.74 -4.08
C LYS A 78 -8.17 -10.43 -2.85
N LYS A 79 -8.98 -11.41 -2.43
CA LYS A 79 -9.75 -11.34 -1.17
C LYS A 79 -8.90 -11.81 0.01
N VAL A 80 -8.95 -11.12 1.14
CA VAL A 80 -8.30 -11.50 2.40
C VAL A 80 -9.34 -12.13 3.32
N GLN A 81 -9.04 -13.29 3.93
CA GLN A 81 -9.93 -13.89 4.93
C GLN A 81 -9.61 -13.34 6.33
N GLU A 82 -10.64 -13.15 7.16
CA GLU A 82 -10.49 -12.75 8.56
C GLU A 82 -10.08 -13.97 9.42
N PRO A 83 -8.99 -13.90 10.21
CA PRO A 83 -8.60 -15.00 11.10
C PRO A 83 -9.77 -15.45 11.99
N HIS A 84 -9.95 -16.76 12.11
CA HIS A 84 -11.07 -17.40 12.83
C HIS A 84 -12.47 -17.06 12.27
N SER A 85 -12.60 -16.64 11.01
CA SER A 85 -13.90 -16.37 10.39
C SER A 85 -13.95 -16.73 8.90
N LYS A 86 -15.07 -17.29 8.44
CA LYS A 86 -15.36 -17.51 7.00
C LYS A 86 -15.63 -16.19 6.22
N ARG A 87 -15.35 -15.02 6.82
CA ARG A 87 -15.57 -13.70 6.22
C ARG A 87 -14.39 -13.29 5.35
N HIS A 88 -14.71 -12.92 4.12
CA HIS A 88 -13.74 -12.39 3.15
C HIS A 88 -13.90 -10.88 2.99
N TRP A 89 -12.76 -10.21 2.85
CA TRP A 89 -12.60 -8.76 2.79
C TRP A 89 -11.85 -8.37 1.51
N VAL A 90 -12.15 -7.20 0.96
CA VAL A 90 -11.44 -6.58 -0.18
C VAL A 90 -10.86 -5.25 0.30
N HIS A 91 -9.61 -4.97 -0.05
CA HIS A 91 -9.04 -3.64 0.13
C HIS A 91 -9.57 -2.72 -0.98
N VAL A 92 -10.23 -1.63 -0.60
CA VAL A 92 -10.89 -0.67 -1.50
C VAL A 92 -10.25 0.71 -1.41
N HIS A 93 -10.25 1.41 -2.54
CA HIS A 93 -9.68 2.74 -2.78
C HIS A 93 -10.75 3.68 -3.37
N PRO A 94 -11.79 4.05 -2.60
CA PRO A 94 -12.93 4.82 -3.10
C PRO A 94 -12.59 6.29 -3.33
N LYS A 95 -13.21 6.90 -4.35
CA LYS A 95 -13.17 8.35 -4.58
C LYS A 95 -14.23 9.07 -3.73
N LYS A 96 -13.87 10.21 -3.13
CA LYS A 96 -14.83 11.08 -2.40
C LYS A 96 -15.97 11.53 -3.34
N GLY A 97 -17.18 11.65 -2.82
CA GLY A 97 -18.36 12.03 -3.60
C GLY A 97 -19.18 10.80 -3.99
N LYS A 98 -19.38 10.56 -5.29
CA LYS A 98 -20.30 9.52 -5.80
C LYS A 98 -20.07 8.09 -5.26
N GLN A 99 -18.86 7.77 -4.75
CA GLN A 99 -18.57 6.45 -4.17
C GLN A 99 -18.55 6.44 -2.64
N ALA A 100 -18.02 7.47 -1.99
CA ALA A 100 -17.82 7.48 -0.54
C ALA A 100 -17.77 8.89 0.09
N VAL A 101 -18.03 8.93 1.40
CA VAL A 101 -18.01 10.16 2.23
C VAL A 101 -16.63 10.81 2.27
N ASN A 102 -15.54 10.03 2.23
CA ASN A 102 -14.17 10.52 2.07
C ASN A 102 -13.36 9.62 1.10
N ASN A 103 -12.07 9.90 0.92
CA ASN A 103 -11.16 9.16 0.02
C ASN A 103 -10.25 8.15 0.75
N ARG A 104 -10.45 7.89 2.05
CA ARG A 104 -9.62 6.94 2.81
C ARG A 104 -9.89 5.52 2.31
N SER A 105 -8.79 4.84 1.96
CA SER A 105 -8.76 3.42 1.60
C SER A 105 -8.84 2.52 2.84
N GLY A 106 -9.15 1.24 2.63
CA GLY A 106 -9.19 0.25 3.71
C GLY A 106 -10.00 -0.99 3.31
N TYR A 107 -10.38 -1.82 4.28
CA TYR A 107 -11.05 -3.10 4.05
C TYR A 107 -12.58 -3.00 4.17
N SER A 108 -13.29 -3.57 3.20
CA SER A 108 -14.75 -3.77 3.21
C SER A 108 -15.10 -5.23 2.98
N LEU A 109 -16.23 -5.70 3.54
CA LEU A 109 -16.69 -7.08 3.39
C LEU A 109 -17.04 -7.40 1.93
N SER A 110 -16.45 -8.47 1.38
CA SER A 110 -16.58 -8.81 -0.05
C SER A 110 -17.98 -9.28 -0.45
N HIS A 111 -18.82 -9.67 0.52
CA HIS A 111 -20.22 -10.05 0.27
C HIS A 111 -21.06 -8.89 -0.28
N TYR A 112 -20.71 -7.64 0.08
CA TYR A 112 -21.39 -6.43 -0.38
C TYR A 112 -20.69 -5.78 -1.59
N LEU A 113 -19.78 -6.49 -2.26
CA LEU A 113 -18.94 -5.97 -3.35
C LEU A 113 -18.95 -6.94 -4.55
N HIS A 114 -19.80 -6.64 -5.53
CA HIS A 114 -19.82 -7.36 -6.80
C HIS A 114 -18.67 -6.87 -7.70
N LYS A 115 -17.74 -7.76 -8.06
CA LYS A 115 -16.65 -7.44 -8.99
C LYS A 115 -17.22 -7.24 -10.39
N VAL A 116 -16.90 -6.12 -11.02
CA VAL A 116 -17.11 -5.89 -12.45
C VAL A 116 -15.77 -5.93 -13.19
N ARG A 117 -15.83 -6.00 -14.53
CA ARG A 117 -14.66 -5.84 -15.41
C ARG A 117 -14.40 -4.34 -15.57
#